data_AF-A0A373NV93-F1
#
_entry.id   AF-A0A373NV93-F1
#
_cell.length_a   1.000
_cell.length_b   1.000
_cell.length_c   1.000
_cell.angle_alpha   90.00
_cell.angle_beta   90.00
_cell.angle_gamma   90.00
#
_symmetry.space_group_name_H-M   'P 1'
#
loop_
_entity.id
_entity.type
_entity.pdbx_description
1 polymer ?
#
loop_
_entity_poly.entity_id
_entity_poly.type
_entity_poly.pdbx_seq_one_letter_code
_entity_poly.pdbx_strand_id
1 'polypeptide(L)'
;MVHLYGKFYLTADGNSYTVGIPSAVSDRRRASGRTAPLMREARYYTTLENAVQGAANSALRDCIASDEVQSLHDAVEALRTISKEIRVAVSVLDTNTAGK
;
A
#
# COMPACT_ATOMS: atom_id res chain seq x y z
N MET A 1 9.95 -2.89 0.80
CA MET A 1 8.55 -2.68 1.22
C MET A 1 8.44 -1.28 1.79
N VAL A 2 7.42 -0.55 1.39
CA VAL A 2 7.12 0.81 1.84
C VAL A 2 5.75 0.80 2.50
N HIS A 3 5.66 1.43 3.66
CA HIS A 3 4.40 1.65 4.33
C HIS A 3 3.59 2.69 3.55
N LEU A 4 2.33 2.39 3.24
CA LEU A 4 1.46 3.27 2.47
C LEU A 4 0.52 4.06 3.39
N TYR A 5 -0.39 3.34 4.04
CA TYR A 5 -1.42 3.91 4.91
C TYR A 5 -1.99 2.83 5.82
N GLY A 6 -2.21 3.14 7.09
CA GLY A 6 -2.73 2.19 8.08
C GLY A 6 -1.91 0.89 8.12
N LYS A 7 -2.54 -0.23 7.78
CA LYS A 7 -1.91 -1.57 7.74
C LYS A 7 -1.36 -1.98 6.36
N PHE A 8 -1.53 -1.15 5.33
CA PHE A 8 -1.15 -1.48 3.96
C PHE A 8 0.30 -1.10 3.64
N TYR A 9 0.96 -2.01 2.92
CA TYR A 9 2.33 -1.86 2.44
C TYR A 9 2.39 -2.11 0.94
N LEU A 10 3.37 -1.50 0.29
CA LEU A 10 3.73 -1.69 -1.11
C LEU A 10 5.06 -2.43 -1.19
N THR A 11 5.18 -3.37 -2.12
CA THR A 11 6.46 -3.84 -2.64
C THR A 11 6.43 -3.82 -4.15
N ALA A 12 7.56 -3.47 -4.77
CA ALA A 12 7.74 -3.59 -6.21
C ALA A 12 8.70 -4.75 -6.49
N ASP A 13 8.37 -5.57 -7.47
CA ASP A 13 9.31 -6.46 -8.12
C ASP A 13 9.56 -5.98 -9.56
N GLY A 14 10.37 -6.71 -10.34
CA GLY A 14 10.71 -6.30 -11.71
C GLY A 14 9.52 -6.28 -12.68
N ASN A 15 8.37 -6.84 -12.30
CA ASN A 15 7.23 -7.06 -13.19
C ASN A 15 5.93 -6.42 -12.68
N SER A 16 5.81 -6.13 -11.39
CA SER A 16 4.56 -5.78 -10.74
C SER A 16 4.75 -5.01 -9.42
N TYR A 17 3.69 -4.33 -9.03
CA TYR A 17 3.52 -3.69 -7.74
C TYR A 17 2.54 -4.50 -6.92
N THR A 18 3.00 -5.00 -5.78
CA THR A 18 2.15 -5.76 -4.84
C THR A 18 1.80 -4.89 -3.66
N VAL A 19 0.50 -4.75 -3.39
CA VAL A 19 -0.05 -4.07 -2.21
C VAL A 19 -0.67 -5.12 -1.29
N GLY A 20 -0.43 -5.02 0.01
CA GLY A 20 -1.06 -5.91 0.97
C GLY A 20 -0.62 -5.66 2.40
N ILE A 21 -1.07 -6.53 3.30
CA ILE A 21 -0.73 -6.47 4.72
C ILE A 21 0.44 -7.41 4.96
N PRO A 22 1.56 -6.99 5.55
CA PRO A 22 2.68 -7.88 5.83
C PRO A 22 2.24 -8.99 6.80
N SER A 23 2.48 -10.25 6.43
CA SER A 23 2.31 -11.37 7.37
C SER A 23 3.47 -11.41 8.35
N ALA A 24 3.26 -11.78 9.61
CA ALA A 24 4.35 -12.01 10.57
C ALA A 24 5.33 -13.11 10.12
N VAL A 25 4.91 -13.98 9.20
CA VAL A 25 5.78 -15.00 8.57
C VAL A 25 6.81 -14.38 7.61
N SER A 26 6.55 -13.17 7.10
CA SER A 26 7.45 -12.42 6.21
C SER A 26 8.79 -12.10 6.88
N ASP A 27 8.77 -11.76 8.17
CA ASP A 27 9.97 -11.40 8.92
C ASP A 27 10.94 -12.58 9.03
N ARG A 28 10.42 -13.81 9.23
CA ARG A 28 11.24 -15.03 9.21
C ARG A 28 11.78 -15.38 7.83
N ARG A 29 11.00 -15.16 6.76
CA ARG A 29 11.47 -15.44 5.38
C ARG A 29 12.50 -14.42 4.89
N ARG A 30 12.39 -13.17 5.35
CA ARG A 30 13.41 -12.13 5.14
C ARG A 30 14.73 -12.50 5.82
N ALA A 31 14.66 -13.07 7.02
CA ALA A 31 15.83 -13.63 7.71
C ALA A 31 16.41 -14.89 7.03
N SER A 32 15.61 -15.64 6.26
CA SER A 32 16.03 -16.86 5.57
C SER A 32 16.45 -16.65 4.10
N GLY A 33 16.64 -15.40 3.65
CA GLY A 33 17.09 -15.10 2.28
C GLY A 33 16.08 -15.43 1.17
N ARG A 34 14.80 -15.67 1.48
CA ARG A 34 13.75 -15.85 0.46
C ARG A 34 13.14 -14.50 0.09
N THR A 35 13.19 -14.15 -1.20
CA THR A 35 13.13 -12.78 -1.71
C THR A 35 11.75 -12.11 -1.69
N ALA A 36 10.65 -12.87 -1.71
CA ALA A 36 9.31 -12.28 -1.74
C ALA A 36 8.68 -12.20 -0.32
N PRO A 37 8.33 -11.00 0.17
CA PRO A 37 7.57 -10.86 1.41
C PRO A 37 6.19 -11.50 1.26
N LEU A 38 5.77 -12.29 2.26
CA LEU A 38 4.45 -12.91 2.24
C LEU A 38 3.39 -11.88 2.67
N MET A 39 2.73 -11.23 1.72
CA MET A 39 1.62 -10.33 2.02
C MET A 39 0.30 -11.12 2.17
N ARG A 40 -0.45 -10.83 3.24
CA ARG A 40 -1.85 -11.22 3.37
C ARG A 40 -2.69 -10.26 2.53
N GLU A 41 -3.75 -10.78 1.90
CA GLU A 41 -4.65 -10.01 1.02
C GLU A 41 -3.90 -9.27 -0.09
N ALA A 42 -2.85 -9.91 -0.62
CA ALA A 42 -2.00 -9.35 -1.65
C ALA A 42 -2.80 -9.07 -2.93
N ARG A 43 -2.69 -7.85 -3.43
CA ARG A 43 -3.20 -7.42 -4.73
C ARG A 43 -2.04 -7.02 -5.61
N TYR A 44 -2.03 -7.53 -6.83
CA TYR A 44 -0.98 -7.30 -7.81
C TYR A 44 -1.47 -6.29 -8.85
N TYR A 45 -0.62 -5.33 -9.16
CA TYR A 45 -0.88 -4.25 -10.10
C TYR A 45 0.28 -4.15 -11.08
N THR A 46 -0.02 -3.87 -12.34
CA THR A 46 0.99 -3.72 -13.39
C THR A 46 1.62 -2.33 -13.40
N THR A 47 0.97 -1.33 -12.82
CA THR A 47 1.47 0.05 -12.73
C THR A 47 1.42 0.57 -11.31
N LEU A 48 2.34 1.50 -10.99
CA LEU A 48 2.42 2.15 -9.69
C LEU A 48 1.15 2.95 -9.38
N GLU A 49 0.59 3.63 -10.38
CA GLU A 49 -0.64 4.40 -10.22
C GLU A 49 -1.83 3.51 -9.82
N ASN A 50 -2.01 2.37 -10.48
CA ASN A 50 -3.07 1.42 -10.12
C ASN A 50 -2.85 0.83 -8.73
N ALA A 51 -1.60 0.62 -8.32
CA ALA A 51 -1.26 0.18 -6.97
C ALA A 51 -1.64 1.23 -5.92
N VAL A 52 -1.32 2.51 -6.17
CA VAL A 52 -1.68 3.63 -5.29
C VAL A 52 -3.20 3.76 -5.15
N GLN A 53 -3.93 3.74 -6.27
CA GLN A 53 -5.40 3.80 -6.25
C GLN A 53 -6.01 2.58 -5.55
N GLY A 54 -5.47 1.38 -5.81
CA GLY A 54 -5.89 0.14 -5.18
C GLY A 54 -5.69 0.14 -3.66
N ALA A 55 -4.56 0.68 -3.19
CA ALA A 55 -4.26 0.87 -1.78
C ALA A 55 -5.23 1.87 -1.13
N ALA A 56 -5.45 3.02 -1.76
CA ALA A 56 -6.36 4.05 -1.26
C ALA A 56 -7.80 3.52 -1.13
N ASN A 57 -8.29 2.78 -2.13
CA ASN A 57 -9.60 2.15 -2.09
C ASN A 57 -9.72 1.07 -1.00
N SER A 58 -8.64 0.34 -0.74
CA SER A 58 -8.64 -0.68 0.32
C SER A 58 -8.65 -0.04 1.71
N ALA A 59 -7.89 1.02 1.91
CA ALA A 59 -7.90 1.82 3.14
C ALA A 59 -9.25 2.50 3.38
N LEU A 60 -9.87 3.08 2.36
CA LEU A 60 -11.20 3.67 2.49
C LEU A 60 -12.24 2.63 2.92
N ARG A 61 -12.17 1.41 2.38
CA ARG A 61 -13.07 0.31 2.79
C ARG A 61 -12.86 -0.07 4.25
N ASP A 62 -11.63 -0.04 4.77
CA ASP A 62 -11.37 -0.28 6.19
C ASP A 62 -11.95 0.85 7.08
N CYS A 63 -11.83 2.11 6.67
CA CYS A 63 -12.43 3.24 7.39
C CYS A 63 -13.97 3.15 7.41
N ILE A 64 -14.58 2.74 6.29
CA ILE A 64 -16.03 2.48 6.22
C ILE A 64 -16.40 1.31 7.14
N ALA A 65 -15.64 0.21 7.11
CA ALA A 65 -15.90 -0.96 7.96
C ALA A 65 -15.68 -0.69 9.45
N SER A 66 -14.92 0.35 9.80
CA SER A 66 -14.65 0.79 11.18
C SER A 66 -15.64 1.87 11.64
N ASP A 67 -16.69 2.17 10.86
CA ASP A 67 -17.67 3.24 11.10
C ASP A 67 -17.08 4.66 11.24
N GLU A 68 -15.83 4.87 10.82
CA GLU A 68 -15.17 6.19 10.79
C GLU A 68 -15.72 7.09 9.67
N VAL A 69 -16.26 6.48 8.61
CA VAL A 69 -16.85 7.16 7.46
C VAL A 69 -18.33 6.80 7.37
N GLN A 70 -19.20 7.76 7.68
CA GLN A 70 -20.65 7.53 7.78
C GLN A 70 -21.45 8.18 6.64
N SER A 71 -20.82 9.05 5.84
CA SER A 71 -21.46 9.70 4.69
C SER A 71 -20.61 9.60 3.42
N LEU A 72 -21.26 9.78 2.27
CA LEU A 72 -20.57 9.83 0.98
C LEU A 72 -19.60 11.02 0.88
N HIS A 73 -19.91 12.13 1.55
CA HIS A 73 -19.03 13.30 1.56
C HIS A 73 -17.74 12.99 2.34
N ASP A 74 -17.86 12.38 3.52
CA ASP A 74 -16.72 11.96 4.32
C ASP A 74 -15.87 10.93 3.59
N ALA A 75 -16.51 10.02 2.84
CA ALA A 75 -15.80 9.03 2.03
C ALA A 75 -14.91 9.69 0.95
N VAL A 76 -15.40 10.75 0.32
CA VAL A 76 -14.64 11.49 -0.71
C VAL A 76 -13.47 12.24 -0.08
N GLU A 77 -13.67 12.90 1.07
CA GLU A 77 -12.61 13.62 1.78
C GLU A 77 -11.56 12.66 2.37
N ALA A 78 -11.99 11.52 2.92
CA ALA A 78 -11.10 10.46 3.38
C ALA A 78 -10.27 9.91 2.21
N LEU A 79 -10.89 9.62 1.06
CA LEU A 79 -10.18 9.13 -0.13
C LEU A 79 -9.12 10.12 -0.62
N ARG A 80 -9.43 11.41 -0.64
CA ARG A 80 -8.47 12.48 -1.01
C ARG A 80 -7.29 12.52 -0.05
N THR A 81 -7.55 12.46 1.25
CA THR A 81 -6.54 12.50 2.31
C THR A 81 -5.62 11.27 2.21
N ILE A 82 -6.20 10.08 2.16
CA ILE A 82 -5.48 8.81 2.02
C ILE A 82 -4.62 8.83 0.74
N SER A 83 -5.18 9.24 -0.39
CA SER A 83 -4.45 9.29 -1.66
C SER A 83 -3.26 10.24 -1.61
N LYS A 84 -3.40 11.38 -0.92
CA LYS A 84 -2.32 12.34 -0.72
C LYS A 84 -1.19 11.74 0.12
N GLU A 85 -1.51 11.08 1.23
CA GLU A 85 -0.52 10.43 2.10
C GLU A 85 0.23 9.32 1.38
N ILE A 86 -0.49 8.44 0.67
CA ILE A 86 0.10 7.36 -0.11
C ILE A 86 1.04 7.94 -1.18
N ARG A 87 0.65 9.02 -1.85
CA ARG A 87 1.50 9.68 -2.86
C ARG A 87 2.79 10.25 -2.23
N VAL A 88 2.72 10.82 -1.03
CA VAL A 88 3.90 11.27 -0.28
C VAL A 88 4.79 10.08 0.10
N ALA A 89 4.21 8.98 0.57
CA ALA A 89 4.98 7.78 0.91
C ALA A 89 5.69 7.18 -0.31
N VAL A 90 5.04 7.22 -1.48
CA VAL A 90 5.60 6.70 -2.74
C VAL A 90 6.62 7.65 -3.36
N SER A 91 6.49 8.97 -3.27
CA SER A 91 7.50 9.90 -3.83
C SER A 91 8.87 9.79 -3.14
N VAL A 92 8.91 9.29 -1.90
CA VAL A 92 10.15 8.92 -1.21
C VAL A 92 10.87 7.75 -1.90
N LEU A 93 10.17 6.89 -2.64
CA LEU A 93 10.79 5.85 -3.47
C LEU A 93 11.41 6.42 -4.75
N ASP A 94 10.71 7.33 -5.42
CA ASP A 94 11.18 7.93 -6.69
C ASP A 94 12.49 8.71 -6.49
N THR A 95 12.60 9.44 -5.38
CA THR A 95 13.81 10.20 -5.02
C THR A 95 15.00 9.30 -4.66
N ASN A 96 14.77 8.13 -4.07
CA ASN A 96 15.83 7.15 -3.76
C ASN A 96 16.29 6.34 -4.98
N THR A 97 15.51 6.32 -6.07
CA THR A 97 15.84 5.59 -7.30
C THR A 97 16.61 6.48 -8.29
N ALA A 98 16.44 7.80 -8.23
CA ALA A 98 17.17 8.77 -9.05
C ALA A 98 18.62 9.06 -8.58
N GLY A 99 19.03 8.52 -7.43
CA GLY A 99 20.37 8.69 -6.84
C GLY A 99 21.32 7.50 -7.02
N LYS A 100 21.01 6.56 -7.92
CA LYS A 100 21.87 5.41 -8.24
C LYS A 100 22.28 5.40 -9.70
#